data_AF-G4TCH4-F1
#
_entry.id   AF-G4TCH4-F1
#
_cell.length_a   1.000
_cell.length_b   1.000
_cell.length_c   1.000
_cell.angle_alpha   90.00
_cell.angle_beta   90.00
_cell.angle_gamma   90.00
#
_symmetry.space_group_name_H-M   'P 1'
#
loop_
_entity.id
_entity.type
_entity.pdbx_description
1 polymer ?
#
loop_
_entity_poly.entity_id
_entity_poly.type
_entity_poly.pdbx_seq_one_letter_code
_entity_poly.pdbx_strand_id
1 'polypeptide(L)'
;MEMDADMDGPAMDQAQYAYPPPEDGRKQLDLVFIQDCTGSQGSYITSATKNIEEISRAIFESGKLVYPDDLRLGLIAFRDHPPQDHTYITKNFGFTSDISIMHDNLKTLFASGGGDGPEAVTAALGEALDMDWRPHAAKMVVLIADAPPHGIGEYGDGFDDGSPDGKDPLGIARTMASRGIVLFFVACEPALSGYAFANDFYHAITQITSGLMLPLTTANLLAPAIVGSALENMDIERLIREVGMAVAERVHGNNESVDDVAKELHEKLLLRNESTKKVVIENIYRELPEATHNVQVWINAPNIAAAKPLLRKIKGTRFTDKYLSAKYQPSRAVSSPSPPPLSPVKRRTLNDTKVFGGGPAGTAPQSVFHTAVKANPFSLAGNKAAFGGMRGGTSRNIDDDDEEEEEEVKREASVFSSGAQSLELREDSITYDQARRIAMQSAWRTARV
;
A
#
# COMPACT_ATOMS: atom_id res chain seq x y z
N MET A 1 -38.44 -50.28 16.86
CA MET A 1 -38.67 -50.20 15.41
C MET A 1 -38.58 -48.72 15.10
N GLU A 2 -37.34 -48.24 15.00
CA GLU A 2 -37.07 -46.88 14.55
C GLU A 2 -37.62 -46.68 13.13
N MET A 3 -38.04 -45.45 12.86
CA MET A 3 -38.00 -44.87 11.53
C MET A 3 -37.41 -43.49 11.71
N ASP A 4 -36.13 -43.37 11.40
CA ASP A 4 -35.43 -42.10 11.32
C ASP A 4 -36.06 -41.23 10.25
N ALA A 5 -36.13 -39.93 10.53
CA ALA A 5 -36.55 -38.92 9.57
C ALA A 5 -35.33 -38.04 9.26
N ASP A 6 -34.59 -38.42 8.21
CA ASP A 6 -33.41 -37.70 7.75
C ASP A 6 -33.76 -36.26 7.36
N MET A 7 -33.25 -35.31 8.15
CA MET A 7 -33.28 -33.87 7.88
C MET A 7 -32.03 -33.47 7.08
N ASP A 8 -31.92 -33.96 5.85
CA ASP A 8 -30.87 -33.54 4.92
C ASP A 8 -31.24 -32.19 4.27
N GLY A 9 -30.87 -31.11 4.94
CA GLY A 9 -30.81 -29.78 4.34
C GLY A 9 -29.54 -29.64 3.49
N PRO A 10 -29.57 -28.98 2.32
CA PRO A 10 -28.41 -28.90 1.43
C PRO A 10 -27.26 -28.15 2.10
N ALA A 11 -26.05 -28.72 1.97
CA ALA A 11 -24.84 -28.20 2.59
C ALA A 11 -24.54 -26.76 2.19
N MET A 12 -23.97 -25.99 3.13
CA MET A 12 -23.51 -24.63 2.89
C MET A 12 -22.32 -24.65 1.92
N ASP A 13 -22.38 -23.86 0.85
CA ASP A 13 -21.22 -23.65 -0.02
C ASP A 13 -20.25 -22.66 0.66
N GLN A 14 -19.22 -23.21 1.31
CA GLN A 14 -18.28 -22.50 2.18
C GLN A 14 -16.96 -22.19 1.46
N ALA A 15 -16.99 -21.65 0.24
CA ALA A 15 -15.82 -21.60 -0.66
C ALA A 15 -14.49 -21.09 -0.05
N GLN A 16 -14.50 -20.20 0.95
CA GLN A 16 -13.29 -19.77 1.67
C GLN A 16 -13.07 -20.43 3.06
N TYR A 17 -14.09 -21.05 3.66
CA TYR A 17 -13.97 -21.81 4.93
C TYR A 17 -13.85 -23.33 4.73
N ALA A 18 -13.99 -23.82 3.50
CA ALA A 18 -13.78 -25.21 3.09
C ALA A 18 -12.33 -25.68 3.27
N TYR A 19 -11.39 -24.75 3.42
CA TYR A 19 -10.01 -25.05 3.81
C TYR A 19 -9.81 -24.70 5.29
N PRO A 20 -9.48 -25.67 6.17
CA PRO A 20 -9.12 -25.34 7.56
C PRO A 20 -7.88 -24.44 7.56
N PRO A 21 -7.77 -23.45 8.48
CA PRO A 21 -6.61 -22.57 8.54
C PRO A 21 -5.32 -23.39 8.72
N PRO A 22 -4.17 -22.93 8.17
CA PRO A 22 -2.92 -23.68 8.24
C PRO A 22 -2.54 -24.01 9.69
N GLU A 23 -2.28 -25.29 9.98
CA GLU A 23 -1.93 -25.75 11.33
C GLU A 23 -0.65 -25.10 11.89
N ASP A 24 0.21 -24.57 11.01
CA ASP A 24 1.45 -23.87 11.35
C ASP A 24 1.26 -22.37 11.70
N GLY A 25 0.04 -21.83 11.54
CA GLY A 25 -0.25 -20.40 11.77
C GLY A 25 0.49 -19.44 10.82
N ARG A 26 1.05 -19.96 9.72
CA ARG A 26 1.94 -19.23 8.82
C ARG A 26 1.23 -18.12 8.06
N LYS A 27 1.82 -16.93 8.10
CA LYS A 27 1.34 -15.76 7.35
C LYS A 27 1.90 -15.81 5.94
N GLN A 28 1.04 -15.60 4.94
CA GLN A 28 1.39 -15.63 3.53
C GLN A 28 0.73 -14.43 2.83
N LEU A 29 1.43 -13.86 1.84
CA LEU A 29 0.97 -12.75 1.02
C LEU A 29 1.16 -13.11 -0.46
N ASP A 30 0.06 -13.08 -1.21
CA ASP A 30 0.08 -13.06 -2.67
C ASP A 30 -0.16 -11.61 -3.11
N LEU A 31 0.80 -11.04 -3.81
CA LEU A 31 0.82 -9.64 -4.25
C LEU A 31 0.99 -9.58 -5.77
N VAL A 32 -0.09 -9.27 -6.49
CA VAL A 32 -0.10 -9.15 -7.96
C VAL A 32 -0.01 -7.68 -8.35
N PHE A 33 0.97 -7.34 -9.19
CA PHE A 33 1.07 -6.04 -9.83
C PHE A 33 0.37 -6.11 -11.19
N ILE A 34 -0.64 -5.27 -11.40
CA ILE A 34 -1.20 -5.01 -12.73
C ILE A 34 -0.59 -3.69 -13.21
N GLN A 35 0.31 -3.76 -14.19
CA GLN A 35 1.09 -2.63 -14.68
C GLN A 35 0.62 -2.22 -16.07
N ASP A 36 0.04 -1.02 -16.16
CA ASP A 36 -0.21 -0.34 -17.41
C ASP A 36 1.13 -0.11 -18.15
N CYS A 37 1.20 -0.51 -19.42
CA CYS A 37 2.38 -0.45 -20.27
C CYS A 37 2.21 0.41 -21.53
N THR A 38 1.24 1.33 -21.50
CA THR A 38 0.94 2.31 -22.55
C THR A 38 1.97 3.43 -22.58
N GLY A 39 1.87 4.35 -23.55
CA GLY A 39 2.89 5.39 -23.79
C GLY A 39 3.17 6.34 -22.61
N SER A 40 2.20 6.58 -21.72
CA SER A 40 2.32 7.49 -20.56
C SER A 40 3.15 6.90 -19.41
N GLN A 41 3.17 5.57 -19.26
CA GLN A 41 3.57 4.88 -18.03
C GLN A 41 5.08 4.70 -17.81
N GLY A 42 5.94 5.22 -18.71
CA GLY A 42 7.38 4.92 -18.70
C GLY A 42 8.09 5.25 -17.38
N SER A 43 7.65 6.30 -16.67
CA SER A 43 8.19 6.68 -15.36
C SER A 43 7.75 5.73 -14.24
N TYR A 44 6.52 5.24 -14.28
CA TYR A 44 5.97 4.29 -13.31
C TYR A 44 6.56 2.90 -13.51
N ILE A 45 6.68 2.40 -14.75
CA ILE A 45 7.42 1.16 -15.07
C ILE A 45 8.86 1.27 -14.55
N THR A 46 9.57 2.36 -14.84
CA THR A 46 10.95 2.56 -14.37
C THR A 46 11.04 2.54 -12.83
N SER A 47 10.07 3.15 -12.13
CA SER A 47 10.04 3.16 -10.67
C SER A 47 9.69 1.79 -10.09
N ALA A 48 8.72 1.07 -10.65
CA ALA A 48 8.36 -0.29 -10.24
C ALA A 48 9.57 -1.22 -10.38
N THR A 49 10.22 -1.21 -11.56
CA THR A 49 11.44 -1.98 -11.82
C THR A 49 12.54 -1.66 -10.83
N LYS A 50 12.83 -0.37 -10.58
CA LYS A 50 13.90 0.05 -9.65
C LYS A 50 13.63 -0.36 -8.20
N ASN A 51 12.37 -0.35 -7.77
CA ASN A 51 12.03 -0.47 -6.36
C ASN A 51 11.41 -1.82 -5.96
N ILE A 52 11.27 -2.80 -6.86
CA ILE A 52 10.65 -4.09 -6.52
C ILE A 52 11.44 -4.86 -5.43
N GLU A 53 12.77 -4.76 -5.45
CA GLU A 53 13.65 -5.32 -4.40
C GLU A 53 13.44 -4.60 -3.05
N GLU A 54 13.27 -3.27 -3.08
CA GLU A 54 12.96 -2.44 -1.90
C GLU A 54 11.60 -2.81 -1.30
N ILE A 55 10.56 -2.90 -2.13
CA ILE A 55 9.21 -3.29 -1.72
C ILE A 55 9.23 -4.67 -1.06
N SER A 56 9.88 -5.64 -1.71
CA SER A 56 9.95 -7.02 -1.22
C SER A 56 10.71 -7.10 0.10
N ARG A 57 11.87 -6.44 0.19
CA ARG A 57 12.68 -6.38 1.41
C ARG A 57 11.95 -5.70 2.56
N ALA A 58 11.32 -4.54 2.34
CA ALA A 58 10.57 -3.82 3.37
C ALA A 58 9.36 -4.63 3.89
N ILE A 59 8.72 -5.44 3.04
CA ILE A 59 7.67 -6.38 3.45
C ILE A 59 8.26 -7.48 4.37
N PHE A 60 9.44 -8.04 4.07
CA PHE A 60 10.10 -9.01 4.96
C PHE A 60 10.61 -8.37 6.26
N GLU A 61 11.24 -7.19 6.19
CA GLU A 61 11.77 -6.45 7.34
C GLU A 61 10.67 -6.00 8.32
N SER A 62 9.41 -5.98 7.89
CA SER A 62 8.25 -5.80 8.78
C SER A 62 8.06 -6.91 9.82
N GLY A 63 8.74 -8.06 9.66
CA GLY A 63 8.61 -9.24 10.53
C GLY A 63 7.29 -10.02 10.38
N LYS A 64 6.42 -9.63 9.43
CA LYS A 64 5.12 -10.31 9.22
C LYS A 64 5.21 -11.60 8.40
N LEU A 65 6.26 -11.74 7.60
CA LEU A 65 6.59 -12.92 6.79
C LEU A 65 7.92 -13.51 7.32
N VAL A 66 8.04 -14.82 7.38
CA VAL A 66 9.16 -15.53 8.05
C VAL A 66 10.06 -16.23 7.03
N TYR A 67 9.47 -16.82 5.98
CA TYR A 67 10.17 -17.57 4.94
C TYR A 67 10.04 -16.87 3.57
N PRO A 68 11.03 -16.97 2.67
CA PRO A 68 10.94 -16.38 1.33
C PRO A 68 9.65 -16.76 0.57
N ASP A 69 9.22 -18.02 0.66
CA ASP A 69 8.01 -18.52 0.01
C ASP A 69 6.69 -17.97 0.62
N ASP A 70 6.76 -17.22 1.72
CA ASP A 70 5.58 -16.56 2.28
C ASP A 70 5.10 -15.43 1.38
N LEU A 71 6.01 -14.77 0.67
CA LEU A 71 5.70 -13.79 -0.36
C LEU A 71 5.64 -14.47 -1.73
N ARG A 72 4.54 -14.25 -2.47
CA ARG A 72 4.50 -14.48 -3.92
C ARG A 72 4.20 -13.16 -4.60
N LEU A 73 5.03 -12.81 -5.58
CA LEU A 73 4.87 -11.66 -6.45
C LEU A 73 4.29 -12.16 -7.78
N GLY A 74 3.22 -11.52 -8.24
CA GLY A 74 2.67 -11.72 -9.58
C GLY A 74 2.81 -10.47 -10.43
N LEU A 75 2.92 -10.63 -11.75
CA LEU A 75 2.93 -9.52 -12.69
C LEU A 75 1.99 -9.80 -13.85
N ILE A 76 1.09 -8.84 -14.10
CA ILE A 76 0.29 -8.75 -15.33
C ILE A 76 0.60 -7.39 -15.94
N ALA A 77 1.20 -7.37 -17.12
CA ALA A 77 1.32 -6.16 -17.92
C ALA A 77 0.13 -6.07 -18.89
N PHE A 78 -0.40 -4.88 -19.14
CA PHE A 78 -1.47 -4.68 -20.12
C PHE A 78 -1.26 -3.41 -20.95
N ARG A 79 -1.97 -3.34 -22.09
CA ARG A 79 -2.06 -2.17 -22.96
C ARG A 79 -3.51 -2.00 -23.41
N ASP A 80 -3.75 -2.07 -24.72
CA ASP A 80 -5.02 -1.77 -25.36
C ASP A 80 -5.47 -2.94 -26.24
N HIS A 81 -6.73 -2.91 -26.68
CA HIS A 81 -7.29 -3.81 -27.67
C HIS A 81 -7.01 -3.33 -29.10
N PRO A 82 -6.87 -4.25 -30.08
CA PRO A 82 -6.90 -3.87 -31.50
C PRO A 82 -8.24 -3.18 -31.84
N PRO A 83 -8.25 -2.02 -32.53
CA PRO A 83 -7.18 -1.52 -33.39
C PRO A 83 -6.20 -0.52 -32.75
N GLN A 84 -6.33 -0.18 -31.46
CA GLN A 84 -5.49 0.84 -30.82
C GLN A 84 -4.06 0.33 -30.57
N ASP A 85 -3.92 -0.88 -30.02
CA ASP A 85 -2.64 -1.59 -29.93
C ASP A 85 -2.72 -2.97 -30.61
N HIS A 86 -1.65 -3.36 -31.30
CA HIS A 86 -1.52 -4.62 -32.05
C HIS A 86 -0.41 -5.55 -31.52
N THR A 87 0.20 -5.20 -30.38
CA THR A 87 1.35 -5.91 -29.78
C THR A 87 0.90 -6.97 -28.78
N TYR A 88 0.08 -6.61 -27.79
CA TYR A 88 -0.55 -7.51 -26.82
C TYR A 88 -1.59 -6.74 -25.99
N ILE A 89 -2.69 -7.42 -25.62
CA ILE A 89 -3.70 -6.89 -24.70
C ILE A 89 -3.21 -7.06 -23.26
N THR A 90 -2.84 -8.28 -22.89
CA THR A 90 -2.28 -8.66 -21.58
C THR A 90 -1.03 -9.55 -21.74
N LYS A 91 -0.18 -9.55 -20.72
CA LYS A 91 0.94 -10.47 -20.50
C LYS A 91 0.97 -10.89 -19.04
N ASN A 92 0.57 -12.12 -18.77
CA ASN A 92 0.57 -12.72 -17.45
C ASN A 92 1.88 -13.48 -17.24
N PHE A 93 2.66 -13.10 -16.21
CA PHE A 93 3.94 -13.74 -15.88
C PHE A 93 3.82 -14.80 -14.76
N GLY A 94 2.60 -15.04 -14.25
CA GLY A 94 2.36 -15.96 -13.14
C GLY A 94 2.88 -15.45 -11.79
N PHE A 95 2.88 -16.33 -10.78
CA PHE A 95 3.44 -16.06 -9.46
C PHE A 95 4.89 -16.57 -9.33
N THR A 96 5.72 -15.81 -8.62
CA THR A 96 7.08 -16.21 -8.22
C THR A 96 7.36 -15.79 -6.77
N SER A 97 8.13 -16.59 -6.02
CA SER A 97 8.75 -16.16 -4.74
C SER A 97 10.20 -15.69 -4.92
N ASP A 98 10.76 -15.81 -6.13
CA ASP A 98 12.05 -15.24 -6.50
C ASP A 98 11.87 -13.80 -7.00
N ILE A 99 12.39 -12.86 -6.20
CA ILE A 99 12.37 -11.42 -6.47
C ILE A 99 13.17 -11.07 -7.73
N SER A 100 14.23 -11.83 -8.05
CA SER A 100 15.04 -11.58 -9.24
C SER A 100 14.28 -11.89 -10.54
N ILE A 101 13.44 -12.94 -10.52
CA ILE A 101 12.53 -13.26 -11.63
C ILE A 101 11.50 -12.13 -11.82
N MET A 102 10.93 -11.61 -10.72
CA MET A 102 10.00 -10.47 -10.80
C MET A 102 10.66 -9.22 -11.37
N HIS A 103 11.88 -8.90 -10.92
CA HIS A 103 12.67 -7.77 -11.41
C HIS A 103 13.04 -7.90 -12.89
N ASP A 104 13.47 -9.08 -13.33
CA ASP A 104 13.79 -9.32 -14.74
C ASP A 104 12.54 -9.33 -15.64
N ASN A 105 11.38 -9.82 -15.15
CA ASN A 105 10.11 -9.68 -15.84
C ASN A 105 9.72 -8.20 -16.03
N LEU A 106 9.81 -7.38 -14.97
CA LEU A 106 9.58 -5.92 -15.04
C LEU A 106 10.53 -5.23 -16.04
N LYS A 107 11.80 -5.65 -16.12
CA LYS A 107 12.78 -5.15 -17.12
C LYS A 107 12.42 -5.48 -18.57
N THR A 108 11.52 -6.43 -18.84
CA THR A 108 11.02 -6.68 -20.21
C THR A 108 9.95 -5.67 -20.66
N LEU A 109 9.39 -4.90 -19.72
CA LEU A 109 8.30 -3.97 -19.99
C LEU A 109 8.83 -2.61 -20.49
N PHE A 110 8.10 -2.03 -21.43
CA PHE A 110 8.34 -0.67 -21.90
C PHE A 110 7.03 0.00 -22.30
N ALA A 111 6.95 1.30 -22.03
CA ALA A 111 5.82 2.15 -22.36
C ALA A 111 5.70 2.34 -23.89
N SER A 112 4.59 1.90 -24.48
CA SER A 112 4.19 2.21 -25.85
C SER A 112 2.75 1.75 -26.10
N GLY A 113 2.10 2.25 -27.15
CA GLY A 113 0.71 1.88 -27.43
C GLY A 113 -0.30 2.73 -26.64
N GLY A 114 -1.52 2.22 -26.56
CA GLY A 114 -2.74 3.01 -26.29
C GLY A 114 -3.21 3.75 -27.54
N GLY A 115 -4.38 4.40 -27.49
CA GLY A 115 -4.86 5.20 -28.61
C GLY A 115 -6.01 6.16 -28.31
N ASP A 116 -7.14 5.63 -27.81
CA ASP A 116 -8.37 6.39 -27.61
C ASP A 116 -8.53 6.97 -26.18
N GLY A 117 -7.76 6.46 -25.21
CA GLY A 117 -7.57 7.04 -23.89
C GLY A 117 -7.87 6.07 -22.75
N PRO A 118 -9.04 5.41 -22.74
CA PRO A 118 -9.26 4.21 -21.95
C PRO A 118 -8.40 3.04 -22.46
N GLU A 119 -8.21 2.01 -21.63
CA GLU A 119 -7.25 0.93 -21.89
C GLU A 119 -7.81 -0.44 -21.45
N ALA A 120 -7.10 -1.54 -21.75
CA ALA A 120 -7.53 -2.94 -21.51
C ALA A 120 -7.48 -3.39 -20.03
N VAL A 121 -7.74 -2.48 -19.09
CA VAL A 121 -7.75 -2.70 -17.63
C VAL A 121 -8.69 -3.86 -17.25
N THR A 122 -9.86 -3.96 -17.89
CA THR A 122 -10.84 -5.04 -17.64
C THR A 122 -10.28 -6.43 -17.94
N ALA A 123 -9.57 -6.58 -19.07
CA ALA A 123 -8.92 -7.83 -19.43
C ALA A 123 -7.82 -8.20 -18.42
N ALA A 124 -7.05 -7.20 -17.96
CA ALA A 124 -6.00 -7.39 -16.97
C ALA A 124 -6.53 -7.77 -15.57
N LEU A 125 -7.64 -7.16 -15.13
CA LEU A 125 -8.35 -7.56 -13.91
C LEU A 125 -8.93 -8.98 -14.05
N GLY A 126 -9.41 -9.34 -15.24
CA GLY A 126 -9.86 -10.69 -15.55
C GLY A 126 -8.73 -11.74 -15.44
N GLU A 127 -7.57 -11.46 -16.02
CA GLU A 127 -6.36 -12.29 -15.88
C GLU A 127 -5.95 -12.45 -14.40
N ALA A 128 -6.01 -11.36 -13.61
CA ALA A 128 -5.66 -11.39 -12.19
C ALA A 128 -6.63 -12.23 -11.36
N LEU A 129 -7.93 -12.22 -11.69
CA LEU A 129 -8.95 -13.04 -11.05
C LEU A 129 -8.71 -14.55 -11.25
N ASP A 130 -8.13 -14.93 -12.40
CA ASP A 130 -7.93 -16.30 -12.84
C ASP A 130 -6.54 -16.90 -12.47
N MET A 131 -5.69 -16.14 -11.75
CA MET A 131 -4.39 -16.63 -11.23
C MET A 131 -4.52 -17.69 -10.11
N ASP A 132 -3.46 -18.48 -9.90
CA ASP A 132 -3.34 -19.51 -8.85
C ASP A 132 -3.10 -18.91 -7.45
N TRP A 133 -4.13 -18.26 -6.90
CA TRP A 133 -4.11 -17.66 -5.56
C TRP A 133 -4.12 -18.73 -4.46
N ARG A 134 -3.21 -18.62 -3.48
CA ARG A 134 -3.19 -19.53 -2.32
C ARG A 134 -4.43 -19.32 -1.45
N PRO A 135 -5.18 -20.38 -1.07
CA PRO A 135 -6.40 -20.25 -0.26
C PRO A 135 -6.20 -19.40 1.01
N HIS A 136 -5.10 -19.62 1.72
CA HIS A 136 -4.78 -18.99 3.02
C HIS A 136 -3.84 -17.79 2.96
N ALA A 137 -3.45 -17.30 1.78
CA ALA A 137 -2.72 -16.05 1.69
C ALA A 137 -3.66 -14.84 1.88
N ALA A 138 -3.12 -13.75 2.44
CA ALA A 138 -3.64 -12.42 2.17
C ALA A 138 -3.48 -12.17 0.66
N LYS A 139 -4.55 -11.77 -0.02
CA LYS A 139 -4.58 -11.62 -1.48
C LYS A 139 -4.70 -10.14 -1.82
N MET A 140 -3.75 -9.63 -2.60
CA MET A 140 -3.68 -8.21 -2.95
C MET A 140 -3.37 -8.03 -4.43
N VAL A 141 -4.14 -7.20 -5.11
CA VAL A 141 -3.81 -6.66 -6.42
C VAL A 141 -3.43 -5.18 -6.25
N VAL A 142 -2.33 -4.77 -6.86
CA VAL A 142 -1.94 -3.37 -7.04
C VAL A 142 -2.04 -3.05 -8.53
N LEU A 143 -3.09 -2.32 -8.92
CA LEU A 143 -3.22 -1.78 -10.27
C LEU A 143 -2.55 -0.40 -10.33
N ILE A 144 -1.69 -0.19 -11.33
CA ILE A 144 -0.96 1.07 -11.57
C ILE A 144 -1.32 1.53 -12.98
N ALA A 145 -2.08 2.64 -13.11
CA ALA A 145 -2.51 3.20 -14.39
C ALA A 145 -2.85 4.70 -14.29
N ASP A 146 -2.82 5.40 -15.42
CA ASP A 146 -3.39 6.75 -15.58
C ASP A 146 -4.65 6.81 -16.46
N ALA A 147 -5.13 5.66 -16.92
CA ALA A 147 -6.31 5.51 -17.77
C ALA A 147 -7.44 4.67 -17.11
N PRO A 148 -8.71 4.89 -17.49
CA PRO A 148 -9.84 4.01 -17.14
C PRO A 148 -9.93 2.74 -18.01
N PRO A 149 -10.73 1.74 -17.60
CA PRO A 149 -11.22 0.71 -18.54
C PRO A 149 -12.18 1.29 -19.58
N HIS A 150 -12.25 0.65 -20.74
CA HIS A 150 -13.29 0.87 -21.75
C HIS A 150 -14.72 0.67 -21.21
N GLY A 151 -15.67 1.37 -21.84
CA GLY A 151 -17.11 1.25 -21.64
C GLY A 151 -17.69 2.05 -20.48
N ILE A 152 -16.87 2.76 -19.70
CA ILE A 152 -17.37 3.59 -18.58
C ILE A 152 -17.96 4.94 -19.02
N GLY A 153 -17.97 5.22 -20.33
CA GLY A 153 -18.56 6.43 -20.94
C GLY A 153 -17.62 7.63 -21.04
N GLU A 154 -16.31 7.37 -21.14
CA GLU A 154 -15.34 8.43 -21.44
C GLU A 154 -15.50 8.99 -22.86
N TYR A 155 -15.08 10.24 -23.04
CA TYR A 155 -15.07 10.83 -24.37
C TYR A 155 -13.88 10.33 -25.18
N GLY A 156 -14.15 9.72 -26.34
CA GLY A 156 -13.14 9.25 -27.29
C GLY A 156 -13.02 7.74 -27.37
N ASP A 157 -13.53 7.01 -26.36
CA ASP A 157 -13.47 5.55 -26.23
C ASP A 157 -13.92 4.82 -27.51
N GLY A 158 -13.02 4.03 -28.09
CA GLY A 158 -13.28 3.19 -29.26
C GLY A 158 -14.09 1.93 -28.93
N PHE A 159 -14.27 1.61 -27.65
CA PHE A 159 -14.97 0.44 -27.15
C PHE A 159 -16.05 0.86 -26.11
N ASP A 160 -16.88 1.83 -26.50
CA ASP A 160 -17.91 2.46 -25.66
C ASP A 160 -18.95 1.48 -25.04
N ASP A 161 -19.09 0.27 -25.59
CA ASP A 161 -19.96 -0.80 -25.07
C ASP A 161 -19.29 -1.69 -23.98
N GLY A 162 -18.00 -1.52 -23.70
CA GLY A 162 -17.23 -2.34 -22.76
C GLY A 162 -16.02 -3.04 -23.38
N SER A 163 -15.29 -3.82 -22.57
CA SER A 163 -14.11 -4.53 -23.06
C SER A 163 -14.49 -5.57 -24.13
N PRO A 164 -13.76 -5.65 -25.26
CA PRO A 164 -13.98 -6.63 -26.32
C PRO A 164 -13.94 -8.11 -25.91
N ASP A 165 -13.42 -8.45 -24.73
CA ASP A 165 -13.44 -9.81 -24.20
C ASP A 165 -14.80 -10.21 -23.58
N GLY A 166 -15.74 -9.26 -23.48
CA GLY A 166 -17.07 -9.45 -22.92
C GLY A 166 -17.12 -9.53 -21.39
N LYS A 167 -15.99 -9.31 -20.69
CA LYS A 167 -15.96 -9.24 -19.23
C LYS A 167 -16.45 -7.87 -18.75
N ASP A 168 -17.17 -7.85 -17.63
CA ASP A 168 -17.57 -6.62 -16.94
C ASP A 168 -16.68 -6.38 -15.70
N PRO A 169 -16.06 -5.19 -15.55
CA PRO A 169 -15.12 -4.96 -14.47
C PRO A 169 -15.77 -4.80 -13.09
N LEU A 170 -17.08 -4.45 -12.99
CA LEU A 170 -17.81 -4.48 -11.72
C LEU A 170 -18.11 -5.94 -11.32
N GLY A 171 -18.45 -6.78 -12.28
CA GLY A 171 -18.57 -8.23 -12.12
C GLY A 171 -17.27 -8.85 -11.61
N ILE A 172 -16.14 -8.55 -12.26
CA ILE A 172 -14.80 -8.98 -11.81
C ILE A 172 -14.52 -8.48 -10.38
N ALA A 173 -14.74 -7.19 -10.08
CA ALA A 173 -14.49 -6.64 -8.75
C ALA A 173 -15.29 -7.35 -7.64
N ARG A 174 -16.55 -7.73 -7.91
CA ARG A 174 -17.37 -8.51 -6.97
C ARG A 174 -16.87 -9.94 -6.80
N THR A 175 -16.43 -10.59 -7.89
CA THR A 175 -15.82 -11.93 -7.79
C THR A 175 -14.47 -11.91 -7.08
N MET A 176 -13.67 -10.84 -7.26
CA MET A 176 -12.45 -10.61 -6.49
C MET A 176 -12.79 -10.47 -4.99
N ALA A 177 -13.80 -9.66 -4.64
CA ALA A 177 -14.24 -9.47 -3.27
C ALA A 177 -14.69 -10.79 -2.61
N SER A 178 -15.48 -11.61 -3.29
CA SER A 178 -15.93 -12.92 -2.76
C SER A 178 -14.81 -13.94 -2.60
N ARG A 179 -13.76 -13.89 -3.45
CA ARG A 179 -12.51 -14.67 -3.31
C ARG A 179 -11.52 -14.07 -2.29
N GLY A 180 -11.87 -12.95 -1.65
CA GLY A 180 -11.02 -12.25 -0.69
C GLY A 180 -9.83 -11.51 -1.31
N ILE A 181 -9.83 -11.29 -2.62
CA ILE A 181 -8.79 -10.55 -3.36
C ILE A 181 -9.08 -9.05 -3.26
N VAL A 182 -8.17 -8.31 -2.63
CA VAL A 182 -8.32 -6.85 -2.40
C VAL A 182 -7.62 -6.06 -3.50
N LEU A 183 -8.36 -5.16 -4.17
CA LEU A 183 -7.79 -4.27 -5.19
C LEU A 183 -7.37 -2.94 -4.57
N PHE A 184 -6.07 -2.65 -4.62
CA PHE A 184 -5.52 -1.33 -4.40
C PHE A 184 -5.21 -0.69 -5.76
N PHE A 185 -5.63 0.55 -5.95
CA PHE A 185 -5.39 1.28 -7.18
C PHE A 185 -4.45 2.46 -6.94
N VAL A 186 -3.28 2.41 -7.57
CA VAL A 186 -2.33 3.51 -7.65
C VAL A 186 -2.75 4.39 -8.83
N ALA A 187 -3.39 5.51 -8.51
CA ALA A 187 -3.85 6.48 -9.48
C ALA A 187 -2.69 7.39 -9.89
N CYS A 188 -2.23 7.25 -11.13
CA CYS A 188 -1.14 8.04 -11.68
C CYS A 188 -1.64 9.44 -12.09
N GLU A 189 -1.44 10.42 -11.21
CA GLU A 189 -1.99 11.77 -11.35
C GLU A 189 -0.94 12.77 -11.84
N PRO A 190 -1.31 13.81 -12.62
CA PRO A 190 -2.67 14.34 -12.84
C PRO A 190 -3.44 13.76 -14.04
N ALA A 191 -2.90 12.75 -14.72
CA ALA A 191 -3.43 12.28 -15.99
C ALA A 191 -4.80 11.58 -15.83
N LEU A 192 -4.94 10.73 -14.81
CA LEU A 192 -6.21 10.06 -14.51
C LEU A 192 -7.39 11.03 -14.30
N SER A 193 -7.20 12.12 -13.55
CA SER A 193 -8.26 13.11 -13.34
C SER A 193 -8.52 14.03 -14.55
N GLY A 194 -7.85 13.80 -15.68
CA GLY A 194 -8.27 14.33 -16.99
C GLY A 194 -9.53 13.66 -17.54
N TYR A 195 -9.82 12.43 -17.11
CA TYR A 195 -11.00 11.66 -17.50
C TYR A 195 -12.25 12.03 -16.69
N ALA A 196 -13.42 11.88 -17.31
CA ALA A 196 -14.70 12.37 -16.78
C ALA A 196 -15.22 11.52 -15.61
N PHE A 197 -14.99 10.20 -15.64
CA PHE A 197 -15.56 9.21 -14.73
C PHE A 197 -14.53 8.26 -14.12
N ALA A 198 -13.33 8.12 -14.71
CA ALA A 198 -12.26 7.21 -14.26
C ALA A 198 -12.02 7.23 -12.72
N ASN A 199 -11.83 8.41 -12.14
CA ASN A 199 -11.60 8.58 -10.70
C ASN A 199 -12.76 8.03 -9.84
N ASP A 200 -14.01 8.28 -10.23
CA ASP A 200 -15.19 7.78 -9.51
C ASP A 200 -15.34 6.25 -9.68
N PHE A 201 -15.02 5.74 -10.86
CA PHE A 201 -15.04 4.31 -11.16
C PHE A 201 -14.01 3.53 -10.32
N TYR A 202 -12.77 4.02 -10.22
CA TYR A 202 -11.73 3.37 -9.43
C TYR A 202 -11.98 3.44 -7.93
N HIS A 203 -12.55 4.54 -7.43
CA HIS A 203 -13.06 4.61 -6.06
C HIS A 203 -14.16 3.55 -5.80
N ALA A 204 -15.01 3.26 -6.78
CA ALA A 204 -16.05 2.24 -6.62
C ALA A 204 -15.49 0.81 -6.58
N ILE A 205 -14.64 0.40 -7.53
CA ILE A 205 -14.12 -0.98 -7.54
C ILE A 205 -13.12 -1.28 -6.41
N THR A 206 -12.39 -0.28 -5.92
CA THR A 206 -11.57 -0.43 -4.70
C THR A 206 -12.46 -0.56 -3.46
N GLN A 207 -13.57 0.20 -3.35
CA GLN A 207 -14.54 -0.01 -2.26
C GLN A 207 -15.25 -1.37 -2.31
N ILE A 208 -15.65 -1.87 -3.50
CA ILE A 208 -16.25 -3.21 -3.64
C ILE A 208 -15.32 -4.29 -3.07
N THR A 209 -14.04 -4.25 -3.42
CA THR A 209 -13.01 -5.22 -2.97
C THR A 209 -12.46 -4.94 -1.57
N SER A 210 -12.95 -3.90 -0.87
CA SER A 210 -12.45 -3.45 0.43
C SER A 210 -10.96 -3.03 0.43
N GLY A 211 -10.48 -2.55 -0.71
CA GLY A 211 -9.16 -1.93 -0.88
C GLY A 211 -9.23 -0.41 -0.85
N LEU A 212 -8.20 0.24 -1.42
CA LEU A 212 -8.06 1.70 -1.43
C LEU A 212 -7.53 2.22 -2.77
N MET A 213 -7.93 3.45 -3.10
CA MET A 213 -7.33 4.23 -4.19
C MET A 213 -6.33 5.23 -3.61
N LEU A 214 -5.10 5.22 -4.13
CA LEU A 214 -3.98 6.05 -3.69
C LEU A 214 -3.55 6.99 -4.84
N PRO A 215 -3.85 8.30 -4.75
CA PRO A 215 -3.41 9.27 -5.75
C PRO A 215 -1.91 9.51 -5.64
N LEU A 216 -1.12 9.08 -6.62
CA LEU A 216 0.31 9.39 -6.68
C LEU A 216 0.59 10.49 -7.69
N THR A 217 1.15 11.59 -7.19
CA THR A 217 1.62 12.73 -8.00
C THR A 217 3.03 12.53 -8.56
N THR A 218 3.71 11.46 -8.13
CA THR A 218 5.02 11.05 -8.64
C THR A 218 5.26 9.55 -8.44
N ALA A 219 5.99 8.93 -9.36
CA ALA A 219 6.39 7.54 -9.26
C ALA A 219 7.34 7.24 -8.07
N ASN A 220 7.98 8.26 -7.46
CA ASN A 220 8.85 8.06 -6.30
C ASN A 220 8.11 7.60 -5.03
N LEU A 221 6.80 7.88 -4.92
CA LEU A 221 5.97 7.48 -3.78
C LEU A 221 5.39 6.05 -3.94
N LEU A 222 5.64 5.40 -5.09
CA LEU A 222 5.09 4.09 -5.43
C LEU A 222 5.49 2.99 -4.44
N ALA A 223 6.78 2.89 -4.12
CA ALA A 223 7.29 1.86 -3.22
C ALA A 223 6.70 1.94 -1.80
N PRO A 224 6.77 3.07 -1.07
CA PRO A 224 6.22 3.14 0.28
C PRO A 224 4.69 3.02 0.30
N ALA A 225 3.98 3.49 -0.74
CA ALA A 225 2.54 3.25 -0.89
C ALA A 225 2.21 1.75 -0.90
N ILE A 226 2.90 0.99 -1.75
CA ILE A 226 2.66 -0.45 -1.92
C ILE A 226 3.05 -1.22 -0.65
N VAL A 227 4.19 -0.92 -0.04
CA VAL A 227 4.61 -1.55 1.22
C VAL A 227 3.58 -1.31 2.32
N GLY A 228 3.17 -0.06 2.55
CA GLY A 228 2.18 0.26 3.58
C GLY A 228 0.85 -0.43 3.35
N SER A 229 0.33 -0.43 2.11
CA SER A 229 -0.92 -1.10 1.78
C SER A 229 -0.85 -2.63 1.88
N ALA A 230 0.28 -3.24 1.52
CA ALA A 230 0.50 -4.67 1.72
C ALA A 230 0.50 -5.06 3.20
N LEU A 231 1.21 -4.28 4.03
CA LEU A 231 1.27 -4.51 5.47
C LEU A 231 -0.09 -4.27 6.15
N GLU A 232 -0.84 -3.25 5.72
CA GLU A 232 -2.22 -3.00 6.17
C GLU A 232 -3.16 -4.15 5.79
N ASN A 233 -3.09 -4.63 4.53
CA ASN A 233 -3.89 -5.75 4.05
C ASN A 233 -3.65 -7.02 4.86
N MET A 234 -2.41 -7.27 5.29
CA MET A 234 -2.08 -8.39 6.18
C MET A 234 -2.65 -8.25 7.61
N ASP A 235 -2.78 -7.02 8.14
CA ASP A 235 -3.43 -6.80 9.44
C ASP A 235 -4.94 -6.97 9.35
N ILE A 236 -5.56 -6.42 8.30
CA ILE A 236 -6.99 -6.58 8.01
C ILE A 236 -7.33 -8.06 7.80
N GLU A 237 -6.51 -8.80 7.04
CA GLU A 237 -6.70 -10.24 6.82
C GLU A 237 -6.57 -11.06 8.12
N ARG A 238 -5.64 -10.70 9.02
CA ARG A 238 -5.59 -11.30 10.37
C ARG A 238 -6.91 -11.09 11.10
N LEU A 239 -7.39 -9.85 11.16
CA LEU A 239 -8.62 -9.52 11.88
C LEU A 239 -9.85 -10.22 11.27
N ILE A 240 -9.95 -10.33 9.94
CA ILE A 240 -11.02 -11.08 9.27
C ILE A 240 -11.00 -12.56 9.65
N ARG A 241 -9.83 -13.18 9.84
CA ARG A 241 -9.77 -14.58 10.33
C ARG A 241 -10.25 -14.71 11.78
N GLU A 242 -9.97 -13.72 12.61
CA GLU A 242 -10.36 -13.72 14.02
C GLU A 242 -11.85 -13.42 14.25
N VAL A 243 -12.44 -12.45 13.54
CA VAL A 243 -13.81 -11.97 13.79
C VAL A 243 -14.79 -12.17 12.62
N GLY A 244 -14.30 -12.51 11.43
CA GLY A 244 -15.08 -12.43 10.18
C GLY A 244 -16.32 -13.30 10.16
N MET A 245 -16.29 -14.51 10.75
CA MET A 245 -17.48 -15.37 10.87
C MET A 245 -18.61 -14.71 11.66
N ALA A 246 -18.31 -14.16 12.83
CA ALA A 246 -19.30 -13.50 13.68
C ALA A 246 -19.81 -12.18 13.05
N VAL A 247 -18.96 -11.49 12.30
CA VAL A 247 -19.33 -10.27 11.57
C VAL A 247 -20.24 -10.61 10.37
N ALA A 248 -19.91 -11.66 9.62
CA ALA A 248 -20.71 -12.19 8.53
C ALA A 248 -22.10 -12.68 8.98
N GLU A 249 -22.16 -13.43 10.09
CA GLU A 249 -23.40 -13.93 10.68
C GLU A 249 -24.36 -12.79 11.04
N ARG A 250 -23.85 -11.64 11.51
CA ARG A 250 -24.66 -10.44 11.75
C ARG A 250 -25.17 -9.79 10.49
N VAL A 251 -24.31 -9.60 9.48
CA VAL A 251 -24.72 -8.95 8.23
C VAL A 251 -25.74 -9.82 7.47
N HIS A 252 -25.51 -11.13 7.36
CA HIS A 252 -26.35 -12.02 6.54
C HIS A 252 -27.41 -12.81 7.31
N GLY A 253 -27.11 -13.26 8.53
CA GLY A 253 -28.04 -14.02 9.37
C GLY A 253 -29.04 -13.13 10.10
N ASN A 254 -28.57 -12.03 10.70
CA ASN A 254 -29.44 -11.06 11.39
C ASN A 254 -29.98 -9.95 10.45
N ASN A 255 -29.49 -9.88 9.20
CA ASN A 255 -29.84 -8.84 8.22
C ASN A 255 -29.53 -7.41 8.74
N GLU A 256 -28.42 -7.26 9.45
CA GLU A 256 -27.94 -5.97 9.96
C GLU A 256 -27.20 -5.16 8.89
N SER A 257 -27.27 -3.82 8.98
CA SER A 257 -26.50 -2.94 8.08
C SER A 257 -25.00 -3.10 8.30
N VAL A 258 -24.24 -3.20 7.21
CA VAL A 258 -22.76 -3.28 7.26
C VAL A 258 -22.16 -2.09 8.01
N ASP A 259 -22.71 -0.88 7.85
CA ASP A 259 -22.22 0.31 8.54
C ASP A 259 -22.49 0.27 10.06
N ASP A 260 -23.57 -0.37 10.51
CA ASP A 260 -23.88 -0.48 11.95
C ASP A 260 -23.04 -1.59 12.61
N VAL A 261 -22.89 -2.73 11.93
CA VAL A 261 -21.95 -3.79 12.34
C VAL A 261 -20.51 -3.26 12.38
N ALA A 262 -20.12 -2.39 11.44
CA ALA A 262 -18.81 -1.76 11.40
C ALA A 262 -18.56 -0.80 12.57
N LYS A 263 -19.56 -0.03 13.02
CA LYS A 263 -19.44 0.88 14.19
C LYS A 263 -19.14 0.08 15.46
N GLU A 264 -19.95 -0.94 15.75
CA GLU A 264 -19.73 -1.80 16.90
C GLU A 264 -18.42 -2.58 16.82
N LEU A 265 -18.03 -3.02 15.62
CA LEU A 265 -16.75 -3.70 15.42
C LEU A 265 -15.59 -2.75 15.71
N HIS A 266 -15.65 -1.50 15.22
CA HIS A 266 -14.66 -0.47 15.51
C HIS A 266 -14.52 -0.24 17.02
N GLU A 267 -15.62 -0.05 17.74
CA GLU A 267 -15.62 0.10 19.21
C GLU A 267 -14.98 -1.10 19.92
N LYS A 268 -15.33 -2.34 19.51
CA LYS A 268 -14.76 -3.58 20.09
C LYS A 268 -13.27 -3.73 19.81
N LEU A 269 -12.79 -3.34 18.63
CA LEU A 269 -11.37 -3.42 18.27
C LEU A 269 -10.55 -2.28 18.93
N LEU A 270 -11.14 -1.10 19.15
CA LEU A 270 -10.54 -0.05 19.99
C LEU A 270 -10.39 -0.51 21.45
N LEU A 271 -11.42 -1.15 22.04
CA LEU A 271 -11.35 -1.71 23.39
C LEU A 271 -10.33 -2.86 23.54
N ARG A 272 -9.98 -3.53 22.43
CA ARG A 272 -8.89 -4.51 22.35
C ARG A 272 -7.50 -3.88 22.16
N ASN A 273 -7.41 -2.55 22.02
CA ASN A 273 -6.19 -1.82 21.63
C ASN A 273 -5.57 -2.31 20.31
N GLU A 274 -6.38 -2.71 19.33
CA GLU A 274 -5.86 -3.17 18.04
C GLU A 274 -5.25 -2.01 17.23
N SER A 275 -3.95 -2.12 16.94
CA SER A 275 -3.25 -1.29 15.98
C SER A 275 -3.25 -1.94 14.59
N THR A 276 -3.12 -1.11 13.55
CA THR A 276 -2.85 -1.55 12.18
C THR A 276 -1.81 -0.62 11.55
N LYS A 277 -0.98 -1.14 10.66
CA LYS A 277 -0.18 -0.26 9.80
C LYS A 277 -1.10 0.43 8.80
N LYS A 278 -0.85 1.70 8.51
CA LYS A 278 -1.68 2.56 7.65
C LYS A 278 -0.84 3.41 6.71
N VAL A 279 -1.29 3.53 5.47
CA VAL A 279 -0.82 4.59 4.54
C VAL A 279 -1.62 5.86 4.78
N VAL A 280 -0.97 6.92 5.26
CA VAL A 280 -1.53 8.27 5.32
C VAL A 280 -0.97 9.06 4.15
N ILE A 281 -1.73 9.13 3.06
CA ILE A 281 -1.39 9.96 1.90
C ILE A 281 -2.24 11.23 1.88
N GLU A 282 -1.66 12.36 1.48
CA GLU A 282 -2.43 13.57 1.24
C GLU A 282 -3.45 13.35 0.12
N ASN A 283 -4.74 13.50 0.46
CA ASN A 283 -5.83 13.49 -0.52
C ASN A 283 -5.79 14.76 -1.38
N ILE A 284 -5.57 14.60 -2.68
CA ILE A 284 -5.53 15.70 -3.64
C ILE A 284 -6.90 15.99 -4.28
N TYR A 285 -7.94 15.20 -3.98
CA TYR A 285 -9.28 15.34 -4.54
C TYR A 285 -10.21 16.16 -3.66
N ARG A 286 -11.14 16.87 -4.29
CA ARG A 286 -12.25 17.58 -3.63
C ARG A 286 -13.39 16.60 -3.37
N GLU A 287 -14.02 16.73 -2.21
CA GLU A 287 -15.32 16.11 -1.96
C GLU A 287 -16.39 16.81 -2.83
N LEU A 288 -17.03 16.05 -3.71
CA LEU A 288 -17.98 16.56 -4.70
C LEU A 288 -19.23 15.68 -4.71
N PRO A 289 -20.45 16.23 -4.58
CA PRO A 289 -21.69 15.44 -4.57
C PRO A 289 -21.88 14.58 -5.82
N GLU A 290 -21.41 15.04 -6.98
CA GLU A 290 -21.39 14.28 -8.23
C GLU A 290 -20.44 13.08 -8.18
N ALA A 291 -19.25 13.22 -7.58
CA ALA A 291 -18.32 12.10 -7.39
C ALA A 291 -18.93 11.03 -6.47
N THR A 292 -19.45 11.45 -5.31
CA THR A 292 -20.12 10.56 -4.36
C THR A 292 -21.32 9.84 -5.00
N HIS A 293 -22.12 10.56 -5.81
CA HIS A 293 -23.21 9.97 -6.58
C HIS A 293 -22.70 8.93 -7.58
N ASN A 294 -21.67 9.24 -8.37
CA ASN A 294 -21.11 8.33 -9.37
C ASN A 294 -20.53 7.05 -8.72
N VAL A 295 -19.77 7.19 -7.62
CA VAL A 295 -19.26 6.04 -6.85
C VAL A 295 -20.41 5.13 -6.39
N GLN A 296 -21.50 5.71 -5.86
CA GLN A 296 -22.67 4.93 -5.45
C GLN A 296 -23.42 4.30 -6.63
N VAL A 297 -23.49 4.95 -7.79
CA VAL A 297 -24.04 4.36 -9.02
C VAL A 297 -23.22 3.13 -9.43
N TRP A 298 -21.89 3.23 -9.48
CA TRP A 298 -21.01 2.12 -9.85
C TRP A 298 -21.09 0.94 -8.87
N ILE A 299 -21.09 1.21 -7.55
CA ILE A 299 -21.17 0.15 -6.52
C ILE A 299 -22.46 -0.67 -6.65
N ASN A 300 -23.60 0.00 -6.87
CA ASN A 300 -24.92 -0.62 -6.82
C ASN A 300 -25.42 -1.15 -8.18
N ALA A 301 -24.85 -0.71 -9.31
CA ALA A 301 -25.28 -1.18 -10.64
C ALA A 301 -24.74 -2.57 -10.97
N PRO A 302 -25.53 -3.47 -11.60
CA PRO A 302 -25.10 -4.84 -11.89
C PRO A 302 -23.91 -4.92 -12.86
N ASN A 303 -23.81 -4.00 -13.81
CA ASN A 303 -22.76 -3.91 -14.83
C ASN A 303 -22.56 -2.45 -15.27
N ILE A 304 -21.50 -2.17 -16.04
CA ILE A 304 -21.15 -0.81 -16.46
C ILE A 304 -22.24 -0.19 -17.36
N ALA A 305 -22.87 -0.99 -18.22
CA ALA A 305 -23.94 -0.53 -19.10
C ALA A 305 -25.17 0.01 -18.35
N ALA A 306 -25.51 -0.59 -17.20
CA ALA A 306 -26.60 -0.13 -16.33
C ALA A 306 -26.22 1.14 -15.53
N ALA A 307 -24.95 1.30 -15.16
CA ALA A 307 -24.47 2.49 -14.43
C ALA A 307 -24.30 3.73 -15.32
N LYS A 308 -23.69 3.56 -16.49
CA LYS A 308 -23.32 4.61 -17.45
C LYS A 308 -24.40 5.70 -17.69
N PRO A 309 -25.69 5.40 -17.93
CA PRO A 309 -26.71 6.43 -18.14
C PRO A 309 -27.10 7.23 -16.88
N LEU A 310 -26.67 6.82 -15.68
CA LEU A 310 -26.99 7.46 -14.40
C LEU A 310 -25.89 8.39 -13.88
N LEU A 311 -24.75 8.45 -14.57
CA LEU A 311 -23.57 9.22 -14.17
C LEU A 311 -23.75 10.73 -14.34
N ARG A 312 -23.06 11.50 -13.51
CA ARG A 312 -23.06 12.97 -13.50
C ARG A 312 -21.66 13.47 -13.84
N LYS A 313 -21.53 14.29 -14.88
CA LYS A 313 -20.26 14.92 -15.23
C LYS A 313 -19.87 15.98 -14.20
N ILE A 314 -18.66 15.86 -13.66
CA ILE A 314 -18.09 16.86 -12.75
C ILE A 314 -17.74 18.13 -13.54
N LYS A 315 -18.02 19.30 -12.95
CA LYS A 315 -17.73 20.61 -13.55
C LYS A 315 -16.45 21.20 -12.97
N GLY A 316 -15.48 21.46 -13.84
CA GLY A 316 -14.17 22.01 -13.45
C GLY A 316 -13.25 20.96 -12.84
N THR A 317 -12.25 21.42 -12.09
CA THR A 317 -11.19 20.58 -11.52
C THR A 317 -11.68 19.69 -10.37
N ARG A 318 -11.30 18.41 -10.43
CA ARG A 318 -11.41 17.44 -9.32
C ARG A 318 -10.43 17.74 -8.19
N PHE A 319 -9.31 18.41 -8.47
CA PHE A 319 -8.25 18.63 -7.48
C PHE A 319 -8.53 19.74 -6.48
N THR A 320 -7.97 19.62 -5.27
CA THR A 320 -8.01 20.66 -4.23
C THR A 320 -7.19 21.90 -4.62
N ASP A 321 -7.58 23.06 -4.10
CA ASP A 321 -6.84 24.31 -4.28
C ASP A 321 -5.41 24.23 -3.71
N LYS A 322 -5.19 23.40 -2.68
CA LYS A 322 -3.85 23.11 -2.13
C LYS A 322 -2.96 22.40 -3.16
N TYR A 323 -3.45 21.32 -3.79
CA TYR A 323 -2.69 20.63 -4.83
C TYR A 323 -2.39 21.55 -6.04
N LEU A 324 -3.40 22.30 -6.50
CA LEU A 324 -3.25 23.22 -7.62
C LEU A 324 -2.24 24.33 -7.30
N SER A 325 -2.34 24.98 -6.15
CA SER A 325 -1.39 26.02 -5.74
C SER A 325 0.03 25.48 -5.54
N ALA A 326 0.21 24.28 -5.00
CA ALA A 326 1.52 23.63 -4.91
C ALA A 326 2.14 23.38 -6.30
N LYS A 327 1.33 22.97 -7.29
CA LYS A 327 1.77 22.76 -8.68
C LYS A 327 2.11 24.06 -9.42
N TYR A 328 1.43 25.16 -9.10
CA TYR A 328 1.62 26.47 -9.74
C TYR A 328 2.62 27.40 -9.03
N GLN A 329 3.19 27.01 -7.88
CA GLN A 329 4.33 27.74 -7.33
C GLN A 329 5.56 27.48 -8.22
N PRO A 330 6.09 28.47 -8.95
CA PRO A 330 7.42 28.32 -9.52
C PRO A 330 8.39 28.11 -8.37
N SER A 331 9.35 27.20 -8.54
CA SER A 331 10.43 27.02 -7.58
C SER A 331 11.12 28.37 -7.37
N ARG A 332 10.81 29.04 -6.26
CA ARG A 332 11.58 30.19 -5.79
C ARG A 332 12.96 29.64 -5.44
N ALA A 333 13.86 29.70 -6.41
CA ALA A 333 15.28 29.60 -6.15
C ALA A 333 15.58 30.59 -5.03
N VAL A 334 15.85 30.08 -3.84
CA VAL A 334 16.35 30.88 -2.74
C VAL A 334 17.74 31.33 -3.18
N SER A 335 17.78 32.52 -3.78
CA SER A 335 19.03 33.18 -4.13
C SER A 335 19.73 33.53 -2.83
N SER A 336 20.56 32.61 -2.34
CA SER A 336 21.53 32.89 -1.30
C SER A 336 22.28 34.17 -1.70
N PRO A 337 22.28 35.24 -0.89
CA PRO A 337 23.01 36.45 -1.25
C PRO A 337 24.50 36.10 -1.32
N SER A 338 25.09 36.28 -2.50
CA SER A 338 26.51 36.01 -2.71
C SER A 338 27.36 36.79 -1.70
N PRO A 339 28.39 36.18 -1.07
CA PRO A 339 29.33 36.92 -0.26
C PRO A 339 30.06 37.96 -1.12
N PRO A 340 30.43 39.13 -0.56
CA PRO A 340 31.09 40.18 -1.32
C PRO A 340 32.47 39.72 -1.84
N PRO A 341 32.90 40.19 -3.03
CA PRO A 341 34.15 39.74 -3.63
C PRO A 341 35.36 40.20 -2.81
N LEU A 342 36.29 39.26 -2.55
CA LEU A 342 37.56 39.55 -1.89
C LEU A 342 38.48 40.36 -2.83
N SER A 343 38.98 41.48 -2.32
CA SER A 343 39.93 42.36 -3.02
C SER A 343 41.28 41.66 -3.31
N PRO A 344 41.90 41.89 -4.48
CA PRO A 344 43.15 41.21 -4.84
C PRO A 344 44.37 41.79 -4.10
N VAL A 345 45.02 40.98 -3.26
CA VAL A 345 46.31 41.33 -2.64
C VAL A 345 47.43 41.15 -3.67
N LYS A 346 48.16 42.24 -3.94
CA LYS A 346 49.29 42.25 -4.89
C LYS A 346 50.51 41.52 -4.31
N ARG A 347 51.19 40.73 -5.14
CA ARG A 347 52.54 40.21 -4.85
C ARG A 347 53.53 41.36 -4.61
N ARG A 348 54.46 41.14 -3.67
CA ARG A 348 55.81 41.75 -3.67
C ARG A 348 56.86 40.66 -3.51
N THR A 349 58.08 40.97 -3.93
CA THR A 349 59.16 40.04 -4.31
C THR A 349 60.41 40.21 -3.45
N LEU A 350 61.16 39.10 -3.22
CA LEU A 350 62.61 39.07 -2.89
C LEU A 350 63.00 39.67 -1.51
N ASN A 351 63.99 39.23 -0.73
CA ASN A 351 65.01 38.15 -0.76
C ASN A 351 64.85 37.32 0.57
N ASP A 352 65.69 36.39 1.07
CA ASP A 352 67.13 36.14 0.87
C ASP A 352 67.55 34.71 1.32
N THR A 353 68.81 34.40 1.02
CA THR A 353 69.61 33.18 1.14
C THR A 353 69.65 32.45 2.51
N LYS A 354 69.71 31.10 2.45
CA LYS A 354 70.86 30.21 2.82
C LYS A 354 70.42 28.71 2.84
N VAL A 355 71.12 27.74 2.22
CA VAL A 355 72.41 27.11 2.62
C VAL A 355 72.26 26.38 3.97
N PHE A 356 72.44 25.06 4.11
CA PHE A 356 73.22 24.07 3.32
C PHE A 356 72.63 22.62 3.41
N GLY A 357 73.32 21.63 2.81
CA GLY A 357 72.89 20.20 2.79
C GLY A 357 73.01 19.47 4.14
N GLY A 358 72.83 18.15 4.23
CA GLY A 358 72.57 17.12 3.21
C GLY A 358 72.93 15.72 3.76
N GLY A 359 72.59 14.64 3.04
CA GLY A 359 72.99 13.26 3.40
C GLY A 359 71.90 12.40 4.06
N PRO A 360 72.03 11.05 4.02
CA PRO A 360 70.90 10.24 3.57
C PRO A 360 70.57 8.96 4.36
N ALA A 361 69.41 8.37 4.00
CA ALA A 361 69.07 6.93 4.00
C ALA A 361 69.04 6.13 5.33
N GLY A 362 67.97 5.34 5.52
CA GLY A 362 67.98 4.22 6.49
C GLY A 362 66.62 3.64 6.90
N THR A 363 66.28 2.46 6.35
CA THR A 363 65.63 1.30 7.03
C THR A 363 64.28 1.44 7.78
N ALA A 364 63.30 0.61 7.39
CA ALA A 364 62.25 0.05 8.26
C ALA A 364 62.85 -1.06 9.19
N PRO A 365 62.19 -1.63 10.24
CA PRO A 365 60.87 -2.32 10.11
C PRO A 365 59.96 -2.45 11.38
N GLN A 366 58.77 -3.05 11.14
CA GLN A 366 58.00 -4.03 11.95
C GLN A 366 57.31 -3.74 13.33
N SER A 367 56.18 -4.47 13.43
CA SER A 367 55.13 -4.64 14.45
C SER A 367 55.50 -5.38 15.74
N VAL A 368 54.78 -5.05 16.83
CA VAL A 368 54.21 -5.93 17.90
C VAL A 368 53.10 -5.12 18.64
N PHE A 369 52.21 -5.62 19.52
CA PHE A 369 52.06 -6.89 20.27
C PHE A 369 50.55 -7.26 20.53
N HIS A 370 50.34 -8.43 21.13
CA HIS A 370 49.15 -9.06 21.73
C HIS A 370 48.62 -8.37 23.03
N THR A 371 47.42 -8.66 23.57
CA THR A 371 47.11 -9.82 24.47
C THR A 371 45.60 -9.98 24.81
N ALA A 372 45.15 -11.19 25.22
CA ALA A 372 43.76 -11.59 25.55
C ALA A 372 43.34 -11.22 27.02
N VAL A 373 42.20 -11.61 27.65
CA VAL A 373 41.68 -12.98 27.97
C VAL A 373 40.15 -12.99 28.32
N LYS A 374 39.49 -14.15 28.17
CA LYS A 374 38.15 -14.65 28.64
C LYS A 374 37.91 -14.56 30.18
N ALA A 375 36.77 -14.90 30.82
CA ALA A 375 35.30 -14.96 30.52
C ALA A 375 34.50 -15.45 31.78
N ASN A 376 33.17 -15.21 31.82
CA ASN A 376 32.13 -16.01 32.55
C ASN A 376 32.08 -16.04 34.12
N PRO A 377 31.02 -16.58 34.79
CA PRO A 377 29.61 -16.09 34.85
C PRO A 377 28.94 -16.27 36.27
N PHE A 378 27.58 -16.40 36.34
CA PHE A 378 26.68 -16.59 37.52
C PHE A 378 26.39 -15.31 38.36
N SER A 379 25.18 -14.93 38.84
CA SER A 379 23.82 -15.49 39.04
C SER A 379 23.47 -15.60 40.54
N LEU A 380 22.39 -14.89 40.96
CA LEU A 380 21.32 -15.23 41.95
C LEU A 380 20.66 -13.89 42.36
N ALA A 381 19.33 -13.71 42.24
CA ALA A 381 18.32 -14.02 43.27
C ALA A 381 18.75 -13.58 44.70
N GLY A 382 18.08 -12.68 45.41
CA GLY A 382 16.75 -12.11 45.27
C GLY A 382 15.97 -12.31 46.58
N ASN A 383 15.31 -11.28 47.11
CA ASN A 383 14.25 -11.46 48.12
C ASN A 383 13.37 -10.21 48.29
N LYS A 384 12.14 -10.44 48.79
CA LYS A 384 11.06 -9.44 48.95
C LYS A 384 10.96 -8.90 50.39
N ALA A 385 10.12 -7.87 50.53
CA ALA A 385 9.37 -7.49 51.74
C ALA A 385 10.13 -6.77 52.88
N ALA A 386 9.50 -5.92 53.72
CA ALA A 386 8.27 -5.11 53.58
C ALA A 386 8.11 -4.13 54.78
N PHE A 387 7.31 -3.07 54.60
CA PHE A 387 6.61 -2.25 55.64
C PHE A 387 7.38 -1.56 56.79
N GLY A 388 7.34 -0.21 56.77
CA GLY A 388 6.62 0.54 57.83
C GLY A 388 7.39 1.31 58.91
N GLY A 389 7.00 2.57 59.15
CA GLY A 389 7.19 3.28 60.44
C GLY A 389 7.80 4.69 60.37
N MET A 390 7.03 5.73 60.73
CA MET A 390 7.50 7.13 60.74
C MET A 390 8.27 7.52 62.00
N ARG A 391 9.28 8.41 61.89
CA ARG A 391 9.23 9.81 62.41
C ARG A 391 10.58 10.56 62.40
N GLY A 392 10.57 11.76 61.81
CA GLY A 392 11.12 12.99 62.40
C GLY A 392 12.65 13.19 62.49
N GLY A 393 13.20 14.06 61.64
CA GLY A 393 14.58 14.55 61.77
C GLY A 393 14.89 15.69 60.79
N THR A 394 15.08 16.88 61.32
CA THR A 394 15.34 18.16 60.62
C THR A 394 16.51 18.19 59.61
N SER A 395 16.30 18.95 58.52
CA SER A 395 17.22 19.95 57.93
C SER A 395 17.89 19.67 56.57
N ARG A 396 17.76 20.68 55.69
CA ARG A 396 18.57 21.08 54.51
C ARG A 396 18.20 20.52 53.13
N ASN A 397 18.07 21.49 52.22
CA ASN A 397 17.87 21.39 50.79
C ASN A 397 18.86 20.45 50.11
N ILE A 398 18.33 19.64 49.20
CA ILE A 398 18.88 19.29 47.88
C ILE A 398 17.64 19.19 46.97
N ASP A 399 17.73 19.73 45.77
CA ASP A 399 16.68 19.63 44.75
C ASP A 399 16.79 18.25 44.09
N ASP A 400 15.71 17.46 44.16
CA ASP A 400 15.50 16.23 43.39
C ASP A 400 14.05 16.31 42.84
N ASP A 401 13.89 16.95 41.69
CA ASP A 401 12.67 16.86 40.87
C ASP A 401 12.75 15.55 40.07
N ASP A 402 12.33 14.43 40.67
CA ASP A 402 12.05 13.18 39.97
C ASP A 402 10.76 13.35 39.14
N GLU A 403 10.87 14.01 37.98
CA GLU A 403 9.88 13.88 36.93
C GLU A 403 9.98 12.46 36.35
N GLU A 404 9.02 11.60 36.71
CA GLU A 404 8.80 10.32 36.01
C GLU A 404 8.41 10.62 34.56
N GLU A 405 9.40 10.74 33.67
CA GLU A 405 9.19 10.75 32.23
C GLU A 405 8.50 9.44 31.83
N GLU A 406 7.18 9.48 31.64
CA GLU A 406 6.48 8.45 30.87
C GLU A 406 7.14 8.41 29.48
N GLU A 407 7.95 7.39 29.21
CA GLU A 407 8.48 7.10 27.88
C GLU A 407 7.31 6.76 26.95
N GLU A 408 6.65 7.80 26.44
CA GLU A 408 5.70 7.71 25.34
C GLU A 408 6.50 7.19 24.13
N VAL A 409 6.43 5.88 23.90
CA VAL A 409 7.10 5.19 22.80
C VAL A 409 6.61 5.78 21.49
N LYS A 410 7.36 6.78 20.99
CA LYS A 410 7.10 7.46 19.73
C LYS A 410 7.13 6.44 18.61
N ARG A 411 5.94 5.98 18.20
CA ARG A 411 5.76 5.05 17.10
C ARG A 411 6.39 5.68 15.86
N GLU A 412 7.47 5.08 15.35
CA GLU A 412 8.24 5.66 14.27
C GLU A 412 7.39 5.80 13.01
N ALA A 413 7.10 7.05 12.63
CA ALA A 413 6.39 7.38 11.42
C ALA A 413 7.40 7.67 10.30
N SER A 414 7.42 6.85 9.25
CA SER A 414 8.28 7.11 8.09
C SER A 414 7.59 8.06 7.11
N VAL A 415 8.07 9.30 7.05
CA VAL A 415 7.54 10.36 6.16
C VAL A 415 8.31 10.39 4.84
N PHE A 416 7.60 10.21 3.74
CA PHE A 416 8.08 10.36 2.37
C PHE A 416 7.46 11.63 1.75
N SER A 417 8.24 12.42 1.01
CA SER A 417 7.74 13.65 0.38
C SER A 417 8.28 13.83 -1.02
N SER A 418 7.42 14.29 -1.93
CA SER A 418 7.75 14.66 -3.30
C SER A 418 7.75 16.18 -3.53
N GLY A 419 7.70 16.98 -2.46
CA GLY A 419 7.53 18.43 -2.51
C GLY A 419 6.09 18.87 -2.76
N ALA A 420 5.38 18.24 -3.69
CA ALA A 420 3.97 18.49 -3.97
C ALA A 420 3.00 17.63 -3.15
N GLN A 421 3.47 16.51 -2.58
CA GLN A 421 2.65 15.56 -1.82
C GLN A 421 3.51 14.84 -0.77
N SER A 422 2.94 14.59 0.40
CA SER A 422 3.52 13.70 1.42
C SER A 422 2.73 12.40 1.51
N LEU A 423 3.47 11.32 1.75
CA LEU A 423 2.97 10.00 2.12
C LEU A 423 3.67 9.59 3.41
N GLU A 424 2.92 9.07 4.36
CA GLU A 424 3.44 8.67 5.65
C GLU A 424 2.95 7.27 6.01
N LEU A 425 3.86 6.43 6.53
CA LEU A 425 3.49 5.14 7.08
C LEU A 425 3.51 5.26 8.61
N ARG A 426 2.38 4.93 9.24
CA ARG A 426 2.23 4.91 10.70
C ARG A 426 1.64 3.59 11.17
N GLU A 427 1.81 3.31 12.45
CA GLU A 427 1.06 2.29 13.17
C GLU A 427 0.17 2.95 14.21
N ASP A 428 -1.12 3.03 13.89
CA ASP A 428 -2.12 3.74 14.67
C ASP A 428 -3.25 2.78 15.07
N SER A 429 -4.07 3.19 16.05
CA SER A 429 -5.28 2.47 16.42
C SER A 429 -6.18 2.31 15.20
N ILE A 430 -6.82 1.14 15.07
CA ILE A 430 -7.68 0.84 13.91
C ILE A 430 -8.76 1.91 13.71
N THR A 431 -8.95 2.33 12.46
CA THR A 431 -9.95 3.34 12.09
C THR A 431 -11.33 2.74 11.78
N TYR A 432 -12.37 3.58 11.83
CA TYR A 432 -13.72 3.18 11.41
C TYR A 432 -13.77 2.67 9.97
N ASP A 433 -13.02 3.26 9.04
CA ASP A 433 -12.96 2.81 7.64
C ASP A 433 -12.35 1.39 7.52
N GLN A 434 -11.30 1.10 8.28
CA GLN A 434 -10.70 -0.24 8.31
C GLN A 434 -11.66 -1.26 8.95
N ALA A 435 -12.38 -0.91 10.01
CA ALA A 435 -13.42 -1.76 10.58
C ALA A 435 -14.58 -2.00 9.58
N ARG A 436 -14.96 -0.99 8.80
CA ARG A 436 -15.95 -1.09 7.72
C ARG A 436 -15.47 -2.00 6.60
N ARG A 437 -14.19 -1.91 6.20
CA ARG A 437 -13.56 -2.81 5.23
C ARG A 437 -13.50 -4.26 5.72
N ILE A 438 -13.18 -4.49 7.00
CA ILE A 438 -13.30 -5.82 7.63
C ILE A 438 -14.75 -6.34 7.54
N ALA A 439 -15.75 -5.51 7.83
CA ALA A 439 -17.15 -5.91 7.78
C ALA A 439 -17.64 -6.21 6.34
N MET A 440 -17.36 -5.33 5.39
CA MET A 440 -17.66 -5.54 3.97
C MET A 440 -17.00 -6.81 3.43
N GLN A 441 -15.72 -7.02 3.71
CA GLN A 441 -15.00 -8.19 3.19
C GLN A 441 -15.46 -9.49 3.87
N SER A 442 -15.79 -9.46 5.16
CA SER A 442 -16.37 -10.62 5.86
C SER A 442 -17.74 -11.02 5.29
N ALA A 443 -18.57 -10.03 4.96
CA ALA A 443 -19.82 -10.26 4.24
C ALA A 443 -19.55 -10.89 2.87
N TRP A 444 -18.76 -10.26 1.99
CA TRP A 444 -18.49 -10.77 0.63
C TRP A 444 -18.00 -12.23 0.59
N ARG A 445 -17.17 -12.66 1.54
CA ARG A 445 -16.62 -14.03 1.63
C ARG A 445 -17.64 -15.10 2.08
N THR A 446 -18.81 -14.68 2.57
CA THR A 446 -19.88 -15.56 3.06
C THR A 446 -21.21 -15.36 2.32
N ALA A 447 -21.27 -14.38 1.42
CA ALA A 447 -22.37 -14.23 0.48
C ALA A 447 -22.45 -15.47 -0.41
N ARG A 448 -23.64 -16.06 -0.53
CA ARG A 448 -23.90 -17.08 -1.55
C ARG A 448 -23.90 -16.38 -2.92
N VAL A 449 -22.96 -16.74 -3.78
CA VAL A 449 -22.80 -16.22 -5.15
C VAL A 449 -23.66 -17.04 -6.11
#